data_AF-X0XQ72-F1
#
_entry.id   AF-X0XQ72-F1
#
_cell.length_a   1.000
_cell.length_b   1.000
_cell.length_c   1.000
_cell.angle_alpha   90.00
_cell.angle_beta   90.00
_cell.angle_gamma   90.00
#
_symmetry.space_group_name_H-M   'P 1'
#
loop_
_entity.id
_entity.type
_entity.pdbx_description
1 polymer ?
#
loop_
_entity_poly.entity_id
_entity_poly.type
_entity_poly.pdbx_seq_one_letter_code
_entity_poly.pdbx_strand_id
1 'polypeptide(L)'
;TDPARPKNVILLWLDGGPSQLETFDPHPGGKIGGEVKAIDSSARGLQISDLLPQTAEQMHLASLVRSVTSKEGDHERAVYNVKTGYRPDPTLRHPSIGAVLCHADNAHGDIPRHISIVPGAWPARGGYLGAAFDAFKINDPAGPVPDIKRPIPAHRYDRRVDDLYRVVEKEFRRGRLADMELGRTLHQTSTDSALRMMSSEQLGAFDVSQEPQAELAAFGDSPFGRGCLAASRLIEVGARCIEVTLGGWDSHVSNHSLQS
;
A
#
# COMPACT_ATOMS: atom_id res chain seq x y z
N THR A 1 -9.91 17.95 -14.27
CA THR A 1 -10.22 17.17 -13.06
C THR A 1 -10.80 18.13 -12.03
N ASP A 2 -11.94 17.81 -11.44
CA ASP A 2 -12.53 18.62 -10.38
C ASP A 2 -11.56 18.69 -9.18
N PRO A 3 -11.01 19.86 -8.83
CA PRO A 3 -10.09 20.00 -7.71
C PRO A 3 -10.72 19.64 -6.36
N ALA A 4 -12.05 19.52 -6.27
CA ALA A 4 -12.75 19.15 -5.04
C ALA A 4 -12.81 17.64 -4.77
N ARG A 5 -12.62 16.76 -5.78
CA ARG A 5 -12.67 15.31 -5.53
C ARG A 5 -11.33 14.84 -4.96
N PRO A 6 -11.29 14.30 -3.73
CA PRO A 6 -10.05 13.83 -3.14
C PRO A 6 -9.47 12.69 -3.99
N LYS A 7 -8.22 12.81 -4.46
CA LYS A 7 -7.56 11.83 -5.34
C LYS A 7 -7.03 10.61 -4.59
N ASN A 8 -7.35 9.39 -5.04
CA ASN A 8 -6.80 8.15 -4.47
C ASN A 8 -5.35 7.93 -4.95
N VAL A 9 -4.58 7.14 -4.20
CA VAL A 9 -3.16 6.89 -4.48
C VAL A 9 -2.87 5.40 -4.48
N ILE A 10 -2.29 4.91 -5.58
CA ILE A 10 -1.55 3.63 -5.62
C ILE A 10 -0.07 3.97 -5.59
N LEU A 11 0.65 3.42 -4.62
CA LEU A 11 2.10 3.49 -4.53
C LEU A 11 2.70 2.14 -4.91
N LEU A 12 3.42 2.11 -6.03
CA LEU A 12 4.25 0.97 -6.39
C LEU A 12 5.58 1.10 -5.65
N TRP A 13 5.75 0.33 -4.59
CA TRP A 13 6.94 0.36 -3.75
C TRP A 13 7.96 -0.65 -4.26
N LEU A 14 8.96 -0.14 -4.99
CA LEU A 14 10.05 -0.96 -5.52
C LEU A 14 11.16 -1.06 -4.45
N ASP A 15 11.03 -2.07 -3.58
CA ASP A 15 11.81 -2.20 -2.34
C ASP A 15 13.27 -2.54 -2.62
N GLY A 16 14.16 -1.70 -2.08
CA GLY A 16 15.59 -1.67 -2.39
C GLY A 16 15.98 -0.51 -3.32
N GLY A 17 15.02 0.05 -4.06
CA GLY A 17 15.24 1.20 -4.93
C GLY A 17 15.93 0.80 -6.24
N PRO A 18 15.19 0.60 -7.34
CA PRO A 18 15.80 0.28 -8.63
C PRO A 18 16.81 1.35 -9.02
N SER A 19 17.91 0.93 -9.64
CA SER A 19 18.88 1.87 -10.18
C SER A 19 18.20 2.85 -11.12
N GLN A 20 18.43 4.15 -10.90
CA GLN A 20 17.91 5.20 -11.77
C GLN A 20 18.52 5.11 -13.17
N LEU A 21 19.73 4.57 -13.30
CA LEU A 21 20.43 4.42 -14.57
C LEU A 21 19.74 3.36 -15.43
N GLU A 22 19.37 2.21 -14.87
CA GLU A 22 18.66 1.17 -15.62
C GLU A 22 17.16 1.43 -15.81
N THR A 23 16.64 2.51 -15.23
CA THR A 23 15.21 2.86 -15.30
C THR A 23 14.98 4.23 -15.94
N PHE A 24 15.04 5.30 -15.16
CA PHE A 24 14.51 6.60 -15.56
C PHE A 24 15.57 7.62 -15.98
N ASP A 25 16.86 7.30 -15.95
CA ASP A 25 17.97 8.22 -16.23
C ASP A 25 19.26 7.55 -16.79
N PRO A 26 19.20 6.87 -17.96
CA PRO A 26 20.21 5.91 -18.41
C PRO A 26 21.60 6.39 -18.80
N HIS A 27 21.83 7.70 -18.97
CA HIS A 27 23.15 8.28 -19.29
C HIS A 27 24.04 7.43 -20.25
N PRO A 28 23.51 6.94 -21.39
CA PRO A 28 24.19 5.94 -22.22
C PRO A 28 25.54 6.45 -22.75
N GLY A 29 26.56 5.60 -22.69
CA GLY A 29 27.93 5.95 -23.11
C GLY A 29 28.65 6.96 -22.19
N GLY A 30 28.00 7.43 -21.12
CA GLY A 30 28.58 8.29 -20.10
C GLY A 30 29.38 7.51 -19.06
N LYS A 31 30.21 8.21 -18.29
CA LYS A 31 31.03 7.62 -17.21
C LYS A 31 30.21 6.89 -16.14
N ILE A 32 28.97 7.33 -15.94
CA ILE A 32 28.06 6.81 -14.92
C ILE A 32 26.94 5.95 -15.51
N GLY A 33 26.86 5.81 -16.84
CA GLY A 33 25.82 5.02 -17.49
C GLY A 33 26.09 3.54 -17.38
N GLY A 34 25.03 2.75 -17.24
CA GLY A 34 25.08 1.29 -17.38
C GLY A 34 25.10 0.85 -18.85
N GLU A 35 24.82 -0.42 -19.09
CA GLU A 35 24.78 -1.02 -20.44
C GLU A 35 23.48 -0.74 -21.21
N VAL A 36 22.49 -0.15 -20.54
CA VAL A 36 21.18 0.17 -21.13
C VAL A 36 21.25 1.30 -22.14
N LYS A 37 20.29 1.34 -23.06
CA LYS A 37 20.12 2.43 -24.02
C LYS A 37 19.09 3.42 -23.52
N ALA A 38 19.16 4.64 -24.04
CA ALA A 38 18.08 5.61 -23.89
C ALA A 38 17.13 5.51 -25.09
N ILE A 39 15.83 5.43 -24.83
CA ILE A 39 14.76 5.49 -25.82
C ILE A 39 13.92 6.74 -25.61
N ASP A 40 13.40 7.29 -26.70
CA ASP A 40 12.42 8.37 -26.64
C ASP A 40 11.13 7.89 -25.97
N SER A 41 10.54 8.75 -25.14
CA SER A 41 9.24 8.51 -24.53
C SER A 41 8.16 9.38 -25.18
N SER A 42 6.89 9.08 -24.88
CA SER A 42 5.76 9.91 -25.31
C SER A 42 5.77 11.33 -24.71
N ALA A 43 6.57 11.57 -23.66
CA ALA A 43 6.85 12.91 -23.18
C ALA A 43 7.99 13.55 -23.99
N ARG A 44 7.69 14.65 -24.69
CA ARG A 44 8.64 15.33 -25.57
C ARG A 44 9.94 15.71 -24.83
N GLY A 45 11.07 15.29 -25.41
CA GLY A 45 12.40 15.63 -24.88
C GLY A 45 12.81 14.81 -23.65
N LEU A 46 12.00 13.82 -23.24
CA LEU A 46 12.31 12.92 -22.15
C LEU A 46 12.65 11.53 -22.68
N GLN A 47 13.84 11.06 -22.33
CA GLN A 47 14.31 9.71 -22.62
C GLN A 47 14.44 8.90 -21.31
N ILE A 48 14.11 7.61 -21.40
CA ILE A 48 14.26 6.62 -20.31
C ILE A 48 14.91 5.34 -20.86
N SER A 49 15.21 4.38 -19.99
CA SER A 49 15.86 3.11 -20.33
C SER A 49 15.05 2.29 -21.34
N ASP A 50 15.75 1.60 -22.26
CA ASP A 50 15.17 0.64 -23.21
C ASP A 50 14.58 -0.60 -22.55
N LEU A 51 14.81 -0.79 -21.25
CA LEU A 51 14.19 -1.83 -20.44
C LEU A 51 12.73 -1.53 -20.08
N LEU A 52 12.25 -0.29 -20.28
CA LEU A 52 10.89 0.14 -19.92
C LEU A 52 10.09 0.66 -21.14
N PRO A 53 9.98 -0.08 -22.26
CA PRO A 53 9.37 0.42 -23.49
C PRO A 53 7.88 0.78 -23.31
N GLN A 54 7.11 -0.05 -22.60
CA GLN A 54 5.70 0.23 -22.33
C GLN A 54 5.51 1.45 -21.41
N THR A 55 6.42 1.67 -20.46
CA THR A 55 6.42 2.88 -19.64
C THR A 55 6.74 4.10 -20.49
N ALA A 56 7.70 4.00 -21.42
CA ALA A 56 8.06 5.08 -22.33
C ALA A 56 6.86 5.53 -23.18
N GLU A 57 6.07 4.58 -23.68
CA GLU A 57 4.82 4.84 -24.39
C GLU A 57 3.79 5.63 -23.55
N GLN A 58 3.80 5.47 -22.23
CA GLN A 58 2.85 6.10 -21.31
C GLN A 58 3.37 7.36 -20.58
N MET A 59 4.62 7.78 -20.79
CA MET A 59 5.21 8.93 -20.09
C MET A 59 4.46 10.27 -20.26
N HIS A 60 3.63 10.45 -21.28
CA HIS A 60 2.73 11.61 -21.43
C HIS A 60 1.68 11.70 -20.30
N LEU A 61 1.46 10.63 -19.54
CA LEU A 61 0.61 10.57 -18.34
C LEU A 61 1.41 10.72 -17.04
N ALA A 62 2.74 10.81 -17.12
CA ALA A 62 3.64 10.78 -15.98
C ALA A 62 4.39 12.11 -15.79
N SER A 63 4.95 12.29 -14.60
CA SER A 63 5.92 13.35 -14.30
C SER A 63 7.12 12.70 -13.62
N LEU A 64 8.30 12.93 -14.18
CA LEU A 64 9.53 12.36 -13.66
C LEU A 64 10.26 13.37 -12.75
N VAL A 65 10.61 12.94 -11.54
CA VAL A 65 11.36 13.74 -10.57
C VAL A 65 12.72 13.09 -10.33
N ARG A 66 13.80 13.65 -10.89
CA ARG A 66 15.19 13.17 -10.71
C ARG A 66 15.95 13.89 -9.59
N SER A 67 15.31 14.81 -8.88
CA SER A 67 15.93 15.64 -7.84
C SER A 67 15.76 15.11 -6.42
N VAL A 68 15.21 13.89 -6.25
CA VAL A 68 15.01 13.29 -4.92
C VAL A 68 16.35 12.79 -4.40
N THR A 69 16.76 13.30 -3.24
CA THR A 69 18.01 12.90 -2.59
C THR A 69 17.79 12.69 -1.10
N SER A 70 18.57 11.81 -0.48
CA SER A 70 18.55 11.55 0.95
C SER A 70 19.97 11.38 1.47
N LYS A 71 20.16 11.63 2.77
CA LYS A 71 21.43 11.35 3.48
C LYS A 71 21.34 10.08 4.34
N GLU A 72 20.25 9.31 4.23
CA GLU A 72 20.10 8.04 4.93
C GLU A 72 20.84 6.94 4.17
N GLY A 73 21.80 6.29 4.85
CA GLY A 73 22.56 5.15 4.32
C GLY A 73 22.12 3.80 4.89
N ASP A 74 20.98 3.75 5.57
CA ASP A 74 20.41 2.57 6.20
C ASP A 74 19.01 2.32 5.63
N HIS A 75 18.68 1.06 5.34
CA HIS A 75 17.43 0.69 4.68
C HIS A 75 16.20 1.09 5.49
N GLU A 76 16.14 0.73 6.77
CA GLU A 76 15.00 1.04 7.64
C GLU A 76 14.78 2.56 7.71
N ARG A 77 15.87 3.32 7.91
CA ARG A 77 15.83 4.77 8.02
C ARG A 77 15.44 5.45 6.71
N ALA A 78 15.94 4.95 5.58
CA ALA A 78 15.59 5.47 4.26
C ALA A 78 14.12 5.20 3.91
N VAL A 79 13.63 4.00 4.18
CA VAL A 79 12.22 3.61 4.00
C VAL A 79 11.31 4.51 4.83
N TYR A 80 11.65 4.72 6.10
CA TYR A 80 10.92 5.63 6.97
C TYR A 80 10.91 7.07 6.43
N ASN A 81 12.05 7.55 5.94
CA ASN A 81 12.18 8.89 5.39
C ASN A 81 11.30 9.11 4.16
N VAL A 82 11.33 8.20 3.19
CA VAL A 82 10.49 8.30 1.98
C VAL A 82 9.00 8.22 2.33
N LYS A 83 8.60 7.33 3.26
CA LYS A 83 7.19 7.17 3.62
C LYS A 83 6.63 8.33 4.45
N THR A 84 7.46 9.01 5.24
CA THR A 84 7.00 10.02 6.23
C THR A 84 7.46 11.45 5.95
N GLY A 85 8.57 11.62 5.22
CA GLY A 85 9.27 12.90 5.04
C GLY A 85 10.21 13.26 6.20
N TYR A 86 10.39 12.38 7.19
CA TYR A 86 11.18 12.65 8.40
C TYR A 86 12.29 11.62 8.58
N ARG A 87 13.38 12.04 9.24
CA ARG A 87 14.30 11.07 9.84
C ARG A 87 13.62 10.38 11.03
N PRO A 88 13.93 9.11 11.31
CA PRO A 88 13.42 8.43 12.50
C PRO A 88 13.76 9.21 13.78
N ASP A 89 12.76 9.34 14.64
CA ASP A 89 12.87 9.95 15.95
C ASP A 89 12.55 8.87 17.00
N PRO A 90 13.42 8.63 18.01
CA PRO A 90 13.19 7.61 19.03
C PRO A 90 11.93 7.85 19.88
N THR A 91 11.47 9.09 19.97
CA THR A 91 10.37 9.54 20.83
C THR A 91 9.05 9.66 20.08
N LEU A 92 9.10 9.77 18.75
CA LEU A 92 7.93 10.05 17.92
C LEU A 92 7.93 9.24 16.63
N ARG A 93 6.80 8.60 16.35
CA ARG A 93 6.54 8.01 15.04
C ARG A 93 5.70 8.96 14.19
N HIS A 94 6.24 9.40 13.06
CA HIS A 94 5.54 10.22 12.08
C HIS A 94 4.56 9.36 11.27
N PRO A 95 3.42 9.92 10.85
CA PRO A 95 2.51 9.25 9.93
C PRO A 95 3.16 9.09 8.57
N SER A 96 2.90 7.97 7.94
CA SER A 96 3.16 7.80 6.50
C SER A 96 2.25 8.69 5.66
N ILE A 97 2.64 8.97 4.42
CA ILE A 97 1.81 9.74 3.48
C ILE A 97 0.42 9.13 3.29
N GLY A 98 0.31 7.79 3.27
CA GLY A 98 -0.98 7.09 3.18
C GLY A 98 -1.88 7.36 4.39
N ALA A 99 -1.30 7.39 5.60
CA ALA A 99 -2.03 7.76 6.81
C ALA A 99 -2.50 9.23 6.76
N VAL A 100 -1.64 10.15 6.31
CA VAL A 100 -2.01 11.57 6.15
C VAL A 100 -3.16 11.72 5.15
N LEU A 101 -3.11 11.01 4.02
CA LEU A 101 -4.18 11.03 3.00
C LEU A 101 -5.51 10.46 3.50
N CYS A 102 -5.47 9.45 4.37
CA CYS A 102 -6.67 8.87 4.98
C CYS A 102 -7.21 9.74 6.12
N HIS A 103 -6.34 10.41 6.88
CA HIS A 103 -6.73 11.34 7.94
C HIS A 103 -7.31 12.65 7.39
N ALA A 104 -6.82 13.13 6.25
CA ALA A 104 -7.29 14.36 5.63
C ALA A 104 -8.72 14.27 5.05
N ASP A 105 -9.29 13.06 4.99
CA ASP A 105 -10.61 12.80 4.43
C ASP A 105 -11.43 11.93 5.39
N ASN A 106 -12.59 12.43 5.82
CA ASN A 106 -13.49 11.73 6.74
C ASN A 106 -14.39 10.69 6.06
N ALA A 107 -14.17 10.37 4.77
CA ALA A 107 -14.93 9.32 4.12
C ALA A 107 -14.79 7.98 4.88
N HIS A 108 -15.91 7.28 4.99
CA HIS A 108 -16.00 5.97 5.62
C HIS A 108 -16.29 4.92 4.56
N GLY A 109 -15.78 3.71 4.79
CA GLY A 109 -16.05 2.53 3.98
C GLY A 109 -16.14 1.32 4.90
N ASP A 110 -16.59 0.20 4.34
CA ASP A 110 -16.63 -1.04 5.10
C ASP A 110 -15.27 -1.74 5.10
N ILE A 111 -14.43 -1.45 4.10
CA ILE A 111 -13.05 -1.94 4.02
C ILE A 111 -12.03 -0.90 4.52
N PRO A 112 -10.83 -1.34 4.92
CA PRO A 112 -9.73 -0.45 5.27
C PRO A 112 -9.38 0.51 4.14
N ARG A 113 -9.15 1.79 4.47
CA ARG A 113 -8.82 2.83 3.49
C ARG A 113 -7.32 2.92 3.18
N HIS A 114 -6.49 2.52 4.13
CA HIS A 114 -5.04 2.45 4.00
C HIS A 114 -4.63 0.98 3.94
N ILE A 115 -4.06 0.53 2.83
CA ILE A 115 -3.77 -0.88 2.58
C ILE A 115 -2.31 -1.03 2.12
N SER A 116 -1.62 -2.07 2.61
CA SER A 116 -0.34 -2.52 2.08
C SER A 116 -0.47 -3.97 1.61
N ILE A 117 -0.23 -4.20 0.32
CA ILE A 117 -0.32 -5.49 -0.36
C ILE A 117 1.10 -6.02 -0.59
N VAL A 118 1.33 -7.29 -0.21
CA VAL A 118 2.64 -7.94 -0.14
C VAL A 118 3.66 -7.07 0.64
N PRO A 119 3.33 -6.60 1.85
CA PRO A 119 4.15 -5.61 2.55
C PRO A 119 5.56 -6.11 2.82
N GLY A 120 6.54 -5.21 2.67
CA GLY A 120 7.92 -5.43 3.11
C GLY A 120 8.07 -5.37 4.64
N ALA A 121 9.32 -5.32 5.13
CA ALA A 121 9.63 -5.31 6.56
C ALA A 121 9.06 -4.09 7.31
N TRP A 122 8.95 -2.94 6.63
CA TRP A 122 8.53 -1.66 7.23
C TRP A 122 7.30 -1.07 6.53
N PRO A 123 6.10 -1.65 6.74
CA PRO A 123 4.88 -1.16 6.13
C PRO A 123 4.49 0.23 6.67
N ALA A 124 3.69 0.94 5.88
CA ALA A 124 3.19 2.27 6.22
C ALA A 124 2.35 2.27 7.52
N ARG A 125 2.54 3.30 8.35
CA ARG A 125 1.89 3.42 9.67
C ARG A 125 1.24 4.79 9.90
N GLY A 126 0.30 4.84 10.84
CA GLY A 126 -0.42 6.03 11.26
C GLY A 126 0.39 6.95 12.17
N GLY A 127 1.41 6.44 12.86
CA GLY A 127 2.24 7.24 13.75
C GLY A 127 1.42 7.99 14.80
N TYR A 128 1.74 9.26 15.04
CA TYR A 128 0.99 10.11 15.98
C TYR A 128 -0.45 10.42 15.57
N LEU A 129 -0.89 10.09 14.35
CA LEU A 129 -2.31 10.16 13.96
C LEU A 129 -3.13 8.98 14.53
N GLY A 130 -2.46 7.96 15.05
CA GLY A 130 -3.08 6.81 15.71
C GLY A 130 -3.19 5.57 14.83
N ALA A 131 -3.37 4.41 15.47
CA ALA A 131 -3.36 3.12 14.80
C ALA A 131 -4.57 2.87 13.91
N ALA A 132 -5.64 3.69 14.00
CA ALA A 132 -6.75 3.66 13.05
C ALA A 132 -6.31 3.98 11.61
N PHE A 133 -5.14 4.61 11.44
CA PHE A 133 -4.54 4.92 10.14
C PHE A 133 -3.30 4.04 9.82
N ASP A 134 -3.01 3.00 10.61
CA ASP A 134 -2.04 1.98 10.20
C ASP A 134 -2.55 1.28 8.92
N ALA A 135 -1.63 0.92 8.03
CA ALA A 135 -2.01 0.19 6.83
C ALA A 135 -2.49 -1.22 7.18
N PHE A 136 -3.66 -1.59 6.67
CA PHE A 136 -4.14 -2.97 6.70
C PHE A 136 -3.30 -3.82 5.76
N LYS A 137 -2.75 -4.92 6.28
CA LYS A 137 -1.76 -5.73 5.59
C LYS A 137 -2.42 -6.92 4.92
N ILE A 138 -2.08 -7.13 3.65
CA ILE A 138 -2.56 -8.26 2.87
C ILE A 138 -1.35 -8.89 2.19
N ASN A 139 -1.30 -10.21 2.22
CA ASN A 139 -0.26 -10.95 1.51
C ASN A 139 -0.63 -11.05 0.02
N ASP A 140 -0.11 -12.07 -0.65
CA ASP A 140 -0.43 -12.36 -2.04
C ASP A 140 -1.95 -12.56 -2.26
N PRO A 141 -2.61 -11.77 -3.14
CA PRO A 141 -4.02 -11.92 -3.50
C PRO A 141 -4.37 -13.20 -4.27
N ALA A 142 -3.45 -14.17 -4.41
CA ALA A 142 -3.79 -15.53 -4.82
C ALA A 142 -4.68 -16.26 -3.80
N GLY A 143 -4.55 -15.89 -2.52
CA GLY A 143 -5.36 -16.44 -1.43
C GLY A 143 -6.46 -15.48 -0.99
N PRO A 144 -7.52 -15.98 -0.33
CA PRO A 144 -8.51 -15.11 0.29
C PRO A 144 -7.84 -14.27 1.38
N VAL A 145 -8.39 -13.08 1.64
CA VAL A 145 -7.97 -12.29 2.80
C VAL A 145 -8.10 -13.15 4.07
N PRO A 146 -7.05 -13.21 4.91
CA PRO A 146 -7.06 -14.02 6.13
C PRO A 146 -8.21 -13.66 7.08
N ASP A 147 -8.65 -14.64 7.86
CA ASP A 147 -9.59 -14.47 8.98
C ASP A 147 -10.99 -13.90 8.63
N ILE A 148 -11.35 -13.86 7.35
CA ILE A 148 -12.69 -13.40 6.90
C ILE A 148 -13.75 -14.50 6.98
N LYS A 149 -13.37 -15.76 6.73
CA LYS A 149 -14.32 -16.87 6.71
C LYS A 149 -14.71 -17.26 8.13
N ARG A 150 -16.02 -17.37 8.39
CA ARG A 150 -16.57 -17.83 9.67
C ARG A 150 -16.54 -19.36 9.70
N PRO A 151 -15.72 -20.02 10.55
CA PRO A 151 -15.61 -21.49 10.56
C PRO A 151 -16.73 -22.17 11.36
N ILE A 152 -17.80 -21.43 11.71
CA ILE A 152 -18.89 -21.89 12.57
C ILE A 152 -20.26 -21.52 11.98
N PRO A 153 -21.33 -22.26 12.33
CA PRO A 153 -22.68 -21.91 11.89
C PRO A 153 -23.12 -20.52 12.35
N ALA A 154 -23.95 -19.84 11.53
CA ALA A 154 -24.41 -18.47 11.78
C ALA A 154 -24.99 -18.28 13.19
N HIS A 155 -25.91 -19.15 13.64
CA HIS A 155 -26.50 -19.05 14.98
C HIS A 155 -25.46 -19.06 16.12
N ARG A 156 -24.35 -19.79 15.96
CA ARG A 156 -23.27 -19.86 16.96
C ARG A 156 -22.41 -18.60 16.89
N TYR A 157 -22.17 -18.10 15.68
CA TYR A 157 -21.45 -16.85 15.46
C TYR A 157 -22.20 -15.67 16.07
N ASP A 158 -23.48 -15.51 15.74
CA ASP A 158 -24.31 -14.39 16.20
C ASP A 158 -24.40 -14.34 17.73
N ARG A 159 -24.57 -15.52 18.37
CA ARG A 159 -24.52 -15.61 19.83
C ARG A 159 -23.17 -15.20 20.41
N ARG A 160 -22.05 -15.60 19.80
CA ARG A 160 -20.71 -15.22 20.28
C ARG A 160 -20.44 -13.73 20.13
N VAL A 161 -20.93 -13.12 19.05
CA VAL A 161 -20.86 -11.66 18.86
C VAL A 161 -21.72 -10.94 19.90
N ASP A 162 -22.93 -11.42 20.18
CA ASP A 162 -23.78 -10.85 21.24
C ASP A 162 -23.13 -10.96 22.63
N ASP A 163 -22.57 -12.13 22.97
CA ASP A 163 -21.85 -12.36 24.23
C ASP A 163 -20.61 -11.46 24.35
N LEU A 164 -19.87 -11.25 23.25
CA LEU A 164 -18.72 -10.33 23.21
C LEU A 164 -19.14 -8.93 23.66
N TYR A 165 -20.19 -8.35 23.06
CA TYR A 165 -20.62 -6.99 23.41
C TYR A 165 -21.31 -6.89 24.77
N ARG A 166 -22.16 -7.86 25.13
CA ARG A 166 -22.98 -7.79 26.35
C ARG A 166 -22.21 -8.13 27.61
N VAL A 167 -21.25 -9.05 27.52
CA VAL A 167 -20.48 -9.56 28.66
C VAL A 167 -19.07 -9.00 28.64
N VAL A 168 -18.29 -9.32 27.60
CA VAL A 168 -16.85 -9.03 27.58
C VAL A 168 -16.57 -7.54 27.48
N GLU A 169 -17.12 -6.86 26.47
CA GLU A 169 -16.92 -5.41 26.27
C GLU A 169 -17.49 -4.57 27.40
N LYS A 170 -18.59 -5.02 28.01
CA LYS A 170 -19.19 -4.36 29.17
C LYS A 170 -18.24 -4.41 30.37
N GLU A 171 -17.68 -5.58 30.68
CA GLU A 171 -16.72 -5.73 31.78
C GLU A 171 -15.39 -5.07 31.47
N PHE A 172 -14.92 -5.14 30.22
CA PHE A 172 -13.69 -4.48 29.76
C PHE A 172 -13.75 -2.97 29.96
N ARG A 173 -14.89 -2.34 29.64
CA ARG A 173 -15.09 -0.89 29.82
C ARG A 173 -15.31 -0.46 31.27
N ARG A 174 -15.65 -1.38 32.18
CA ARG A 174 -15.98 -1.06 33.57
C ARG A 174 -14.77 -0.45 34.29
N GLY A 175 -14.90 0.81 34.70
CA GLY A 175 -13.83 1.55 35.40
C GLY A 175 -12.77 2.17 34.48
N ARG A 176 -12.95 2.14 33.15
CA ARG A 176 -12.08 2.86 32.21
C ARG A 176 -12.72 4.17 31.76
N LEU A 177 -11.86 5.16 31.49
CA LEU A 177 -12.30 6.43 30.91
C LEU A 177 -12.74 6.19 29.48
N ALA A 178 -13.88 6.76 29.09
CA ALA A 178 -14.43 6.64 27.73
C ALA A 178 -13.41 7.09 26.65
N ASP A 179 -12.58 8.08 26.99
CA ASP A 179 -11.55 8.62 26.09
C ASP A 179 -10.38 7.65 25.83
N MET A 180 -10.16 6.66 26.71
CA MET A 180 -9.13 5.64 26.47
C MET A 180 -9.52 4.66 25.36
N GLU A 181 -10.81 4.38 25.17
CA GLU A 181 -11.27 3.46 24.13
C GLU A 181 -11.17 4.07 22.72
N LEU A 182 -11.48 5.36 22.59
CA LEU A 182 -11.40 6.09 21.32
C LEU A 182 -9.97 6.51 20.96
N GLY A 183 -9.13 6.85 21.94
CA GLY A 183 -7.81 7.44 21.70
C GLY A 183 -6.61 6.53 21.96
N ARG A 184 -6.75 5.42 22.70
CA ARG A 184 -5.59 4.60 23.14
C ARG A 184 -5.68 3.11 22.82
N THR A 185 -6.77 2.44 23.15
CA THR A 185 -6.89 0.98 22.93
C THR A 185 -7.45 0.64 21.55
N LEU A 186 -8.36 1.47 21.02
CA LEU A 186 -9.09 1.25 19.77
C LEU A 186 -9.76 -0.14 19.70
N HIS A 187 -10.03 -0.75 20.85
CA HIS A 187 -10.44 -2.15 20.93
C HIS A 187 -11.79 -2.36 20.25
N GLN A 188 -12.80 -1.65 20.73
CA GLN A 188 -14.15 -1.72 20.18
C GLN A 188 -14.18 -1.23 18.72
N THR A 189 -13.47 -0.14 18.40
CA THR A 189 -13.37 0.38 17.03
C THR A 189 -12.79 -0.65 16.06
N SER A 190 -11.76 -1.39 16.46
CA SER A 190 -11.12 -2.42 15.64
C SER A 190 -12.04 -3.62 15.46
N THR A 191 -12.71 -4.06 16.53
CA THR A 191 -13.71 -5.13 16.49
C THR A 191 -14.87 -4.77 15.57
N ASP A 192 -15.48 -3.60 15.74
CA ASP A 192 -16.60 -3.12 14.93
C ASP A 192 -16.21 -3.02 13.44
N SER A 193 -15.01 -2.52 13.16
CA SER A 193 -14.48 -2.41 11.80
C SER A 193 -14.23 -3.78 11.17
N ALA A 194 -13.69 -4.74 11.93
CA ALA A 194 -13.49 -6.11 11.46
C ALA A 194 -14.83 -6.80 11.13
N LEU A 195 -15.82 -6.70 12.02
CA LEU A 195 -17.15 -7.28 11.78
C LEU A 195 -17.83 -6.66 10.55
N ARG A 196 -17.71 -5.34 10.38
CA ARG A 196 -18.24 -4.62 9.21
C ARG A 196 -17.59 -5.10 7.92
N MET A 197 -16.25 -5.14 7.90
CA MET A 197 -15.47 -5.63 6.77
C MET A 197 -15.89 -7.06 6.41
N MET A 198 -15.98 -7.98 7.38
CA MET A 198 -16.39 -9.38 7.17
C MET A 198 -17.79 -9.55 6.55
N SER A 199 -18.66 -8.54 6.67
CA SER A 199 -20.01 -8.55 6.09
C SER A 199 -20.13 -7.78 4.78
N SER A 200 -19.08 -7.11 4.33
CA SER A 200 -19.15 -6.20 3.20
C SER A 200 -18.98 -6.90 1.85
N GLU A 201 -19.78 -6.48 0.88
CA GLU A 201 -19.62 -6.87 -0.52
C GLU A 201 -18.32 -6.33 -1.12
N GLN A 202 -17.77 -5.24 -0.56
CA GLN A 202 -16.49 -4.64 -0.97
C GLN A 202 -15.30 -5.60 -0.82
N LEU A 203 -15.44 -6.66 -0.01
CA LEU A 203 -14.43 -7.72 0.10
C LEU A 203 -14.13 -8.42 -1.22
N GLY A 204 -15.10 -8.46 -2.14
CA GLY A 204 -14.90 -9.06 -3.46
C GLY A 204 -13.79 -8.39 -4.27
N ALA A 205 -13.44 -7.12 -3.96
CA ALA A 205 -12.36 -6.41 -4.63
C ALA A 205 -10.95 -6.95 -4.28
N PHE A 206 -10.80 -7.72 -3.20
CA PHE A 206 -9.55 -8.41 -2.89
C PHE A 206 -9.35 -9.68 -3.71
N ASP A 207 -10.42 -10.27 -4.24
CA ASP A 207 -10.37 -11.52 -5.01
C ASP A 207 -10.29 -11.22 -6.50
N VAL A 208 -9.07 -11.31 -7.04
CA VAL A 208 -8.79 -11.10 -8.46
C VAL A 208 -8.98 -12.37 -9.29
N SER A 209 -9.23 -13.53 -8.68
CA SER A 209 -9.24 -14.84 -9.38
C SER A 209 -10.37 -14.98 -10.41
N GLN A 210 -11.40 -14.14 -10.30
CA GLN A 210 -12.57 -14.16 -11.18
C GLN A 210 -12.45 -13.20 -12.37
N GLU A 211 -11.34 -12.45 -12.48
CA GLU A 211 -11.16 -11.51 -13.58
C GLU A 211 -10.95 -12.21 -14.93
N PRO A 212 -11.30 -11.55 -16.05
CA PRO A 212 -11.02 -12.07 -17.37
C PRO A 212 -9.54 -12.41 -17.53
N GLN A 213 -9.25 -13.54 -18.20
CA GLN A 213 -7.88 -14.01 -18.41
C GLN A 213 -6.97 -12.96 -19.05
N ALA A 214 -7.52 -12.09 -19.90
CA ALA A 214 -6.80 -10.99 -20.52
C ALA A 214 -6.31 -9.95 -19.49
N GLU A 215 -7.11 -9.64 -18.47
CA GLU A 215 -6.70 -8.71 -17.40
C GLU A 215 -5.66 -9.34 -16.49
N LEU A 216 -5.88 -10.58 -16.07
CA LEU A 216 -4.89 -11.35 -15.31
C LEU A 216 -3.54 -11.41 -16.04
N ALA A 217 -3.56 -11.67 -17.35
CA ALA A 217 -2.36 -11.70 -18.17
C ALA A 217 -1.69 -10.32 -18.31
N ALA A 218 -2.46 -9.23 -18.35
CA ALA A 218 -1.91 -7.87 -18.46
C ALA A 218 -1.12 -7.44 -17.22
N PHE A 219 -1.54 -7.88 -16.03
CA PHE A 219 -0.83 -7.62 -14.78
C PHE A 219 0.23 -8.68 -14.44
N GLY A 220 0.09 -9.88 -15.00
CA GLY A 220 0.99 -11.01 -14.77
C GLY A 220 0.63 -11.83 -13.51
N ASP A 221 1.07 -13.09 -13.49
CA ASP A 221 0.75 -14.05 -12.42
C ASP A 221 1.83 -14.07 -11.31
N SER A 222 2.24 -12.90 -10.86
CA SER A 222 3.13 -12.72 -9.70
C SER A 222 2.37 -12.10 -8.52
N PRO A 223 2.85 -12.24 -7.27
CA PRO A 223 2.23 -11.56 -6.12
C PRO A 223 2.11 -10.04 -6.32
N PHE A 224 3.09 -9.44 -6.99
CA PHE A 224 3.08 -8.02 -7.33
C PHE A 224 2.05 -7.68 -8.41
N GLY A 225 1.97 -8.49 -9.48
CA GLY A 225 0.97 -8.33 -10.55
C GLY A 225 -0.46 -8.44 -10.02
N ARG A 226 -0.76 -9.51 -9.29
CA ARG A 226 -2.04 -9.70 -8.59
C ARG A 226 -2.31 -8.57 -7.60
N GLY A 227 -1.29 -8.11 -6.89
CA GLY A 227 -1.39 -6.96 -5.98
C GLY A 227 -1.76 -5.65 -6.68
N CYS A 228 -1.18 -5.38 -7.85
CA CYS A 228 -1.52 -4.22 -8.68
C CYS A 228 -2.97 -4.27 -9.18
N LEU A 229 -3.44 -5.44 -9.62
CA LEU A 229 -4.83 -5.64 -10.03
C LEU A 229 -5.80 -5.52 -8.87
N ALA A 230 -5.47 -6.07 -7.70
CA ALA A 230 -6.26 -5.88 -6.49
C ALA A 230 -6.32 -4.39 -6.11
N ALA A 231 -5.20 -3.67 -6.21
CA ALA A 231 -5.13 -2.24 -5.89
C ALA A 231 -6.02 -1.38 -6.79
N SER A 232 -6.08 -1.65 -8.10
CA SER A 232 -6.97 -0.91 -9.01
C SER A 232 -8.44 -1.09 -8.61
N ARG A 233 -8.86 -2.32 -8.31
CA ARG A 233 -10.23 -2.64 -7.88
C ARG A 233 -10.57 -2.05 -6.51
N LEU A 234 -9.67 -2.16 -5.54
CA LEU A 234 -9.89 -1.67 -4.18
C LEU A 234 -10.12 -0.15 -4.12
N ILE A 235 -9.42 0.60 -4.97
CA ILE A 235 -9.61 2.06 -5.07
C ILE A 235 -11.00 2.43 -5.59
N GLU A 236 -11.60 1.59 -6.43
CA GLU A 236 -12.96 1.81 -6.95
C GLU A 236 -14.03 1.58 -5.89
N VAL A 237 -13.77 0.71 -4.91
CA VAL A 237 -14.72 0.37 -3.83
C VAL A 237 -14.44 1.09 -2.51
N GLY A 238 -13.60 2.14 -2.52
CA GLY A 238 -13.47 3.07 -1.39
C GLY A 238 -12.15 3.03 -0.62
N ALA A 239 -11.18 2.20 -1.03
CA ALA A 239 -9.81 2.34 -0.54
C ALA A 239 -9.21 3.67 -1.01
N ARG A 240 -8.33 4.24 -0.18
CA ARG A 240 -7.82 5.61 -0.34
C ARG A 240 -6.35 5.64 -0.76
N CYS A 241 -5.52 4.89 -0.04
CA CYS A 241 -4.10 4.78 -0.30
C CYS A 241 -3.71 3.31 -0.22
N ILE A 242 -3.19 2.79 -1.33
CA ILE A 242 -2.76 1.40 -1.43
C ILE A 242 -1.30 1.38 -1.83
N GLU A 243 -0.49 0.66 -1.06
CA GLU A 243 0.89 0.37 -1.38
C GLU A 243 1.00 -1.08 -1.85
N VAL A 244 1.63 -1.31 -2.99
CA VAL A 244 1.95 -2.66 -3.50
C VAL A 244 3.46 -2.76 -3.60
N THR A 245 4.04 -3.73 -2.92
CA THR A 245 5.50 -3.85 -2.84
C THR A 245 6.03 -4.90 -3.80
N LEU A 246 7.05 -4.52 -4.59
CA LEU A 246 7.91 -5.43 -5.36
C LEU A 246 9.29 -5.41 -4.73
N GLY A 247 9.73 -6.54 -4.18
CA GLY A 247 11.08 -6.70 -3.64
C GLY A 247 12.13 -7.02 -4.71
N GLY A 248 13.36 -7.27 -4.25
CA GLY A 248 14.46 -7.74 -5.09
C GLY A 248 15.40 -6.65 -5.61
N TRP A 249 15.14 -5.37 -5.31
CA TRP A 249 15.98 -4.26 -5.75
C TRP A 249 17.12 -3.91 -4.79
N ASP A 250 17.20 -4.59 -3.64
CA ASP A 250 18.35 -4.50 -2.74
C ASP A 250 19.52 -5.33 -3.28
N SER A 251 19.98 -4.96 -4.47
CA SER A 251 21.06 -5.65 -5.15
C SER A 251 22.41 -5.13 -4.62
N HIS A 252 23.17 -6.01 -3.98
CA HIS A 252 24.54 -5.71 -3.51
C HIS A 252 25.61 -6.07 -4.55
N VAL A 253 25.20 -6.70 -5.67
CA VAL A 253 26.13 -7.31 -6.64
C VAL A 253 25.65 -7.22 -8.11
N SER A 254 24.33 -7.19 -8.38
CA SER A 254 23.77 -7.21 -9.73
C SER A 254 22.71 -6.13 -9.92
N ASN A 255 23.17 -4.89 -10.10
CA ASN A 255 22.30 -3.70 -10.13
C ASN A 255 21.68 -3.42 -11.50
N HIS A 256 22.05 -4.20 -12.52
CA HIS A 256 21.77 -3.87 -13.92
C HIS A 256 20.59 -4.62 -14.55
N SER A 257 19.97 -5.55 -13.81
CA SER A 257 18.82 -6.33 -14.29
C SER A 257 17.50 -5.82 -13.72
N LEU A 258 16.44 -5.76 -14.53
CA LEU A 258 15.09 -5.56 -14.00
C LEU A 258 14.65 -6.75 -13.15
N GLN A 259 14.01 -6.47 -12.02
CA GLN A 259 13.29 -7.47 -11.24
C GLN A 259 11.88 -7.63 -11.82
N SER A 260 11.42 -8.88 -11.95
CA SER A 260 10.11 -9.26 -12.51
C SER A 260 9.29 -10.07 -11.52
#